data_AF-A0A961GJJ4-F1
#
_entry.id   AF-A0A961GJJ4-F1
#
_cell.length_a   1.000
_cell.length_b   1.000
_cell.length_c   1.000
_cell.angle_alpha   90.00
_cell.angle_beta   90.00
_cell.angle_gamma   90.00
#
_symmetry.space_group_name_H-M   'P 1'
#
loop_
_entity.id
_entity.type
_entity.pdbx_description
1 polymer ?
#
loop_
_entity_poly.entity_id
_entity_poly.type
_entity_poly.pdbx_seq_one_letter_code
_entity_poly.pdbx_strand_id
1 'polypeptide(L)' 'MGVRKDCRHYSTRSEGADLIQRCRLDMNEPVPFGCPEDCLFFEPRSISNAGWQRFEQADDGDLWGEGGADEG' A
#
# COMPACT_ATOMS: atom_id res chain seq x y z
N MET A 1 14.62 -15.68 -18.07
CA MET A 1 13.38 -16.13 -17.43
C MET A 1 12.93 -15.05 -16.47
N GLY A 2 11.68 -14.61 -16.58
CA GLY A 2 11.09 -13.64 -15.66
C GLY A 2 10.45 -14.35 -14.46
N VAL A 3 10.27 -13.62 -13.36
CA VAL A 3 9.42 -14.08 -12.23
C VAL A 3 8.38 -13.01 -11.92
N ARG A 4 7.19 -13.44 -11.50
CA ARG A 4 6.10 -12.55 -11.06
C ARG A 4 6.22 -12.31 -9.55
N LYS A 5 6.34 -11.05 -9.13
CA LYS A 5 6.61 -10.66 -7.72
C LYS A 5 5.36 -10.31 -6.91
N ASP A 6 4.23 -10.06 -7.56
CA ASP A 6 3.03 -9.54 -6.91
C ASP A 6 2.02 -10.64 -6.58
N CYS A 7 2.47 -11.79 -6.07
CA CYS A 7 1.57 -12.87 -5.69
C CYS A 7 1.00 -12.66 -4.27
N ARG A 8 -0.31 -12.84 -4.11
CA ARG A 8 -1.03 -12.80 -2.82
C ARG A 8 -0.50 -13.83 -1.81
N HIS A 9 0.12 -14.91 -2.29
CA HIS A 9 0.63 -15.99 -1.44
C HIS A 9 1.98 -15.69 -0.78
N TYR A 10 2.65 -14.60 -1.15
CA TYR A 10 3.92 -14.24 -0.54
C TYR A 10 3.75 -13.59 0.83
N SER A 11 4.64 -13.95 1.74
CA SER A 11 4.84 -13.29 3.02
C SER A 11 6.30 -12.88 3.17
N THR A 12 6.49 -11.71 3.75
CA THR A 12 7.82 -11.20 4.11
C THR A 12 7.82 -10.91 5.60
N ARG A 13 8.85 -11.38 6.30
CA ARG A 13 9.10 -11.03 7.72
C ARG A 13 10.56 -10.64 7.88
N SER A 14 10.81 -9.67 8.77
CA SER A 14 12.15 -9.30 9.19
C SER A 14 12.53 -10.06 10.45
N GLU A 15 13.68 -10.70 10.45
CA GLU A 15 14.26 -11.36 11.62
C GLU A 15 15.61 -10.74 11.92
N GLY A 16 15.65 -9.79 12.87
CA GLY A 16 16.84 -8.98 13.12
C GLY A 16 17.22 -8.14 11.89
N ALA A 17 18.41 -8.40 11.33
CA ALA A 17 18.89 -7.74 10.11
C ALA A 17 18.50 -8.47 8.82
N ASP A 18 17.94 -9.68 8.93
CA ASP A 18 17.62 -10.52 7.78
C ASP A 18 16.18 -10.32 7.30
N LEU A 19 16.00 -10.39 5.98
CA LEU A 19 14.69 -10.39 5.34
C LEU A 19 14.34 -11.81 4.88
N ILE A 20 13.32 -12.41 5.48
CA ILE A 20 12.84 -13.73 5.11
C ILE A 20 11.62 -13.59 4.21
N GLN A 21 11.71 -14.15 3.01
CA GLN A 21 10.62 -14.23 2.04
C GLN A 21 10.15 -15.69 1.89
N ARG A 22 8.84 -15.89 1.80
CA ARG A 22 8.25 -17.22 1.62
C ARG A 22 6.99 -17.18 0.76
N CYS A 23 6.81 -18.19 -0.09
CA CYS A 23 5.51 -18.49 -0.71
C CYS A 23 4.76 -19.51 0.14
N ARG A 24 3.52 -19.22 0.53
CA ARG A 24 2.71 -20.15 1.33
C ARG A 24 2.40 -21.49 0.65
N LEU A 25 2.54 -21.54 -0.68
CA LEU A 25 2.35 -22.74 -1.49
C LEU A 25 3.68 -23.40 -1.90
N ASP A 26 4.82 -22.79 -1.53
CA ASP A 26 6.17 -23.25 -1.88
C ASP A 26 6.38 -23.52 -3.41
N MET A 27 5.62 -22.79 -4.26
CA MET A 27 5.70 -22.83 -5.73
C MET A 27 6.59 -21.71 -6.32
N ASN A 28 7.33 -20.98 -5.48
CA ASN A 28 8.19 -19.89 -5.96
C ASN A 28 9.54 -20.42 -6.45
N GLU A 29 10.15 -19.68 -7.37
CA GLU A 29 11.59 -19.74 -7.59
C GLU A 29 12.30 -19.10 -6.40
N PRO A 30 13.40 -19.68 -5.89
CA PRO A 30 14.12 -19.13 -4.75
C PRO A 30 15.03 -17.96 -5.14
N VAL A 31 15.60 -17.98 -6.35
CA VAL A 31 16.54 -16.95 -6.83
C VAL A 31 16.34 -16.72 -8.34
N PRO A 32 15.75 -15.59 -8.77
CA PRO A 32 15.13 -14.53 -7.95
C PRO A 32 13.83 -15.00 -7.28
N PHE A 33 13.57 -14.53 -6.05
CA PHE A 33 12.33 -14.85 -5.35
C PHE A 33 11.10 -14.34 -6.13
N GLY A 34 10.24 -15.26 -6.57
CA GLY A 34 9.00 -14.94 -7.27
C GLY A 34 8.36 -16.17 -7.91
N CYS A 35 7.21 -15.99 -8.54
CA CYS A 35 6.46 -17.09 -9.16
C CYS A 35 7.03 -17.30 -10.56
N PRO A 36 7.24 -18.55 -10.98
CA PRO A 36 7.56 -18.80 -12.38
C PRO A 36 6.40 -18.33 -13.27
N GLU A 37 6.71 -18.10 -14.54
CA GLU A 37 5.76 -17.55 -15.52
C GLU A 37 4.52 -18.44 -15.69
N ASP A 38 4.69 -19.75 -15.48
CA ASP A 38 3.68 -20.81 -15.59
C ASP A 38 3.07 -21.26 -14.26
N CYS A 39 3.34 -20.56 -13.14
CA CYS A 39 2.70 -20.88 -11.86
C CYS A 39 1.16 -20.84 -11.96
N LEU A 40 0.53 -21.99 -11.82
CA LEU A 40 -0.93 -22.20 -11.89
C LEU A 40 -1.70 -21.54 -10.73
N PHE A 41 -1.02 -21.28 -9.62
CA PHE A 41 -1.59 -20.69 -8.40
C PHE A 41 -1.22 -19.22 -8.24
N PHE A 42 -0.74 -18.57 -9.29
CA PHE A 42 -0.48 -17.14 -9.23
C PHE A 42 -1.78 -16.37 -9.08
N GLU A 43 -1.98 -15.77 -7.90
CA GLU A 43 -3.05 -14.81 -7.65
C GLU A 43 -2.43 -13.42 -7.43
N PRO A 44 -2.74 -12.40 -8.26
CA PRO A 44 -2.17 -11.07 -8.09
C PRO A 44 -2.66 -10.44 -6.78
N ARG A 45 -1.74 -9.80 -6.05
CA ARG A 45 -2.08 -9.06 -4.82
C ARG A 45 -2.79 -7.76 -5.21
N SER A 46 -4.06 -7.63 -4.84
CA SER A 46 -4.76 -6.35 -4.91
C SER A 46 -4.22 -5.41 -3.82
N ILE A 47 -3.18 -4.64 -4.13
CA ILE A 47 -2.80 -3.50 -3.30
C ILE A 47 -3.76 -2.38 -3.69
N SER A 48 -4.84 -2.21 -2.95
CA SER A 48 -5.68 -1.03 -3.11
C SER A 48 -4.85 0.20 -2.74
N ASN A 49 -4.58 1.09 -3.70
CA ASN A 49 -3.93 2.39 -3.47
C ASN A 49 -4.78 3.35 -2.61
N ALA A 50 -5.82 2.86 -1.95
CA ALA A 50 -6.60 3.57 -0.94
C ALA A 50 -5.77 3.71 0.35
N GLY A 51 -4.71 4.51 0.27
CA GLY A 51 -4.01 5.04 1.44
C GLY A 51 -4.78 6.23 2.01
N TRP A 52 -4.64 6.45 3.32
CA TRP A 52 -5.20 7.60 4.01
C TRP A 52 -4.75 8.90 3.31
N GLN A 53 -5.71 9.63 2.73
CA GLN A 53 -5.48 10.99 2.24
C GLN A 53 -5.56 11.92 3.45
N ARG A 54 -4.46 12.60 3.80
CA ARG A 54 -4.52 13.70 4.78
C ARG A 54 -5.16 14.88 4.05
N PHE A 55 -6.42 15.17 4.34
CA PHE A 55 -7.01 16.44 3.93
C PHE A 55 -6.26 17.52 4.68
N GLU A 56 -5.39 18.27 3.99
CA GLU A 56 -4.93 19.56 4.49
C GLU A 56 -6.19 20.42 4.57
N GLN A 57 -6.62 20.67 5.81
CA GLN A 57 -7.69 21.60 6.13
C GLN A 57 -7.32 22.91 5.41
N ALA A 58 -8.10 23.32 4.41
CA ALA A 58 -8.00 24.68 3.93
C ALA A 58 -8.21 25.58 5.16
N ASP A 59 -7.25 26.43 5.46
CA ASP A 59 -7.40 27.52 6.41
C ASP A 59 -8.53 28.43 5.89
N ASP A 60 -9.78 28.10 6.22
CA ASP A 60 -10.93 29.02 6.18
C ASP A 60 -10.74 30.04 7.32
N GLY A 61 -9.72 30.89 7.18
CA GLY A 61 -9.64 32.16 7.87
C GLY A 61 -10.66 33.12 7.26
N ASP A 62 -11.41 33.83 8.12
CA ASP A 62 -12.24 35.00 7.80
C ASP A 62 -13.68 34.78 7.31
N LEU A 63 -14.48 33.99 8.03
CA LEU A 63 -15.96 34.09 7.98
C LEU A 63 -16.60 34.25 9.37
N TRP A 64 -16.03 35.14 10.19
CA TRP A 64 -16.71 35.72 11.35
C TRP A 64 -16.43 37.22 11.44
N GLY A 65 -16.91 37.96 10.45
CA GLY A 65 -17.09 39.41 10.53
C GLY A 65 -18.45 39.71 11.14
N GLU A 66 -18.41 40.18 12.38
CA GLU A 66 -19.50 40.35 13.32
C GLU A 66 -20.52 41.41 12.88
N GLY A 67 -21.71 41.34 13.50
CA GLY A 67 -22.93 42.02 13.10
C GLY A 67 -22.87 43.54 13.06
N GLY A 68 -23.78 44.09 12.26
CA GLY A 68 -24.07 45.52 12.28
C GLY A 68 -24.80 45.96 13.54
N ALA A 69 -24.59 47.22 13.92
CA ALA A 69 -25.56 48.20 14.41
C ALA A 69 -24.79 49.42 14.94
N ASP A 70 -25.40 50.60 14.84
CA ASP A 70 -24.90 51.94 15.24
C ASP A 70 -23.91 52.55 14.21
N GLU A 71 -24.08 53.76 13.67
CA GLU A 71 -24.34 55.05 14.33
C GLU A 71 -25.01 56.08 13.38
N GLY A 72 -25.85 56.98 13.92
CA GLY A 72 -25.98 58.39 13.47
C GLY A 72 -27.13 58.80 12.57
#